data_AF-A0A432TNU3-F1
#
_entry.id   AF-A0A432TNU3-F1
#
_cell.length_a   1.000
_cell.length_b   1.000
_cell.length_c   1.000
_cell.angle_alpha   90.00
_cell.angle_beta   90.00
_cell.angle_gamma   90.00
#
_symmetry.space_group_name_H-M   'P 1'
#
loop_
_entity.id
_entity.type
_entity.pdbx_description
1 polymer ?
#
loop_
_entity_poly.entity_id
_entity_poly.type
_entity_poly.pdbx_seq_one_letter_code
_entity_poly.pdbx_strand_id
1 'polypeptide(L)' 'MPKQLLQAKGFLSPNTFQVPPLELGRRSGKDVYFDLDIQSGVSQILPNVSTKTWGINQPFLGVTLRANKGDSVH' A
#
# COMPACT_ATOMS: atom_id res chain seq x y z
N MET A 1 -34.91 1.59 27.90
CA MET A 1 -34.26 0.97 26.72
C MET A 1 -32.76 1.25 26.78
N PRO A 2 -31.87 0.24 26.84
CA PRO A 2 -30.44 0.50 27.01
C PRO A 2 -29.84 1.15 25.76
N LYS A 3 -29.14 2.28 25.96
CA LYS A 3 -28.50 3.14 24.93
C LYS A 3 -27.35 2.47 24.15
N GLN A 4 -27.11 1.18 24.33
CA GLN A 4 -25.92 0.48 23.81
C GLN A 4 -26.09 -0.18 22.43
N LEU A 5 -27.29 -0.16 21.83
CA LEU A 5 -27.55 -0.80 20.53
C LEU A 5 -27.48 0.14 19.31
N LEU A 6 -27.17 1.43 19.48
CA LEU A 6 -27.17 2.40 18.36
C LEU A 6 -25.78 2.71 17.75
N GLN A 7 -24.68 2.12 18.22
CA GLN A 7 -23.33 2.47 17.77
C GLN A 7 -22.62 1.31 17.05
N ALA A 8 -23.31 0.68 16.10
CA ALA A 8 -22.65 -0.12 15.08
C ALA A 8 -23.43 -0.07 13.77
N LYS A 9 -23.89 1.13 13.37
CA LYS A 9 -24.11 1.38 11.94
C LYS A 9 -22.72 1.49 11.34
N GLY A 10 -22.26 0.37 10.78
CA GLY A 10 -20.92 0.21 10.27
C GLY A 10 -20.46 1.40 9.44
N PHE A 11 -19.21 1.81 9.65
CA PHE A 11 -18.47 2.59 8.68
C PHE A 11 -18.28 1.71 7.43
N LEU A 12 -19.32 1.60 6.61
CA LEU A 12 -19.19 1.18 5.23
C LEU A 12 -18.49 2.34 4.51
N SER A 13 -17.16 2.31 4.50
CA SER A 13 -16.41 3.21 3.65
C SER A 13 -16.66 2.82 2.20
N PRO A 14 -16.98 3.75 1.30
CA PRO A 14 -17.00 3.47 -0.14
C PRO A 14 -15.59 3.20 -0.69
N ASN A 15 -14.55 3.34 0.14
CA ASN A 15 -13.18 3.06 -0.23
C ASN A 15 -12.99 1.54 -0.37
N THR A 16 -12.88 1.10 -1.62
CA THR A 16 -12.58 -0.28 -1.97
C THR A 16 -11.12 -0.57 -1.69
N PHE A 17 -10.85 -1.69 -1.02
CA PHE A 17 -9.48 -2.11 -0.77
C PHE A 17 -8.72 -2.33 -2.08
N GLN A 18 -7.59 -1.65 -2.22
CA GLN A 18 -6.69 -1.78 -3.36
C GLN A 18 -5.46 -2.58 -2.92
N VAL A 19 -5.18 -3.68 -3.61
CA VAL A 19 -4.00 -4.50 -3.34
C VAL A 19 -2.78 -3.83 -3.99
N PRO A 20 -1.72 -3.50 -3.25
CA PRO A 20 -0.52 -2.98 -3.86
C PRO A 20 0.14 -4.02 -4.79
N PRO A 21 0.64 -3.62 -5.97
CA PRO A 21 1.46 -4.45 -6.84
C PRO A 21 2.60 -5.14 -6.08
N LEU A 22 2.92 -6.36 -6.49
CA LEU A 22 4.02 -7.15 -5.95
C LEU A 22 5.30 -6.86 -6.74
N GLU A 23 6.37 -6.50 -6.05
CA GLU A 23 7.71 -6.35 -6.59
C GLU A 23 8.57 -7.56 -6.19
N LEU A 24 9.21 -8.18 -7.16
CA LEU A 24 9.97 -9.42 -6.99
C LEU A 24 11.47 -9.18 -6.86
N GLY A 25 11.94 -8.01 -7.29
CA GLY A 25 13.35 -7.66 -7.33
C GLY A 25 14.14 -8.48 -8.34
N ARG A 26 15.36 -8.04 -8.63
CA ARG A 26 16.31 -8.81 -9.43
C ARG A 26 17.05 -9.79 -8.52
N ARG A 27 17.15 -11.07 -8.92
CA ARG A 27 17.82 -12.10 -8.13
C ARG A 27 19.19 -12.48 -8.70
N SER A 28 20.15 -12.68 -7.80
CA SER A 28 21.48 -13.24 -8.09
C SER A 28 21.88 -14.18 -6.94
N GLY A 29 21.67 -15.49 -7.13
CA GLY A 29 21.89 -16.46 -6.06
C GLY A 29 20.94 -16.22 -4.88
N LYS A 30 21.51 -15.96 -3.69
CA LYS A 30 20.74 -15.62 -2.48
C LYS A 30 20.41 -14.12 -2.41
N ASP A 31 21.06 -13.29 -3.22
CA ASP A 31 20.83 -11.86 -3.21
C ASP A 31 19.58 -11.50 -4.03
N VAL A 32 18.74 -10.62 -3.46
CA VAL A 32 17.61 -9.99 -4.14
C VAL A 32 17.75 -8.48 -4.02
N TYR A 33 17.68 -7.80 -5.16
CA TYR A 33 17.88 -6.35 -5.28
C TYR A 33 16.58 -5.68 -5.67
N PHE A 34 16.18 -4.68 -4.88
CA PHE A 34 15.01 -3.85 -5.13
C PHE A 34 15.42 -2.42 -5.47
N ASP A 35 15.13 -1.98 -6.69
CA ASP A 35 15.30 -0.59 -7.07
C ASP A 35 14.06 0.20 -6.58
N LEU A 36 14.24 1.05 -5.56
CA LEU A 36 13.16 1.77 -4.88
C LEU A 36 13.28 3.29 -5.10
N ASP A 37 12.38 3.85 -5.88
CA ASP A 37 12.34 5.28 -6.20
C ASP A 37 11.17 5.97 -5.50
N ILE A 38 11.49 6.98 -4.70
CA ILE A 38 10.49 7.86 -4.08
C ILE A 38 10.03 8.90 -5.12
N GLN A 39 8.73 9.02 -5.29
CA GLN A 39 8.14 10.02 -6.18
C GLN A 39 6.91 10.68 -5.56
N SER A 40 6.69 11.94 -5.92
CA SER A 40 5.45 12.65 -5.61
C SER A 40 4.31 12.17 -6.51
N GLY A 41 3.10 12.14 -6.00
CA GLY A 41 1.91 11.82 -6.76
C GLY A 41 0.66 12.54 -6.26
N VAL A 42 -0.47 12.19 -6.86
CA VAL A 42 -1.80 12.62 -6.43
C VAL A 42 -2.71 11.40 -6.41
N SER A 43 -3.50 11.25 -5.36
CA SER A 43 -4.46 10.15 -5.22
C SER A 43 -5.76 10.60 -4.56
N GLN A 44 -6.86 9.96 -4.94
CA GLN A 44 -8.17 10.22 -4.37
C GLN A 44 -8.45 9.21 -3.24
N ILE A 45 -7.92 9.49 -2.06
CA ILE A 45 -8.08 8.62 -0.88
C ILE A 45 -9.49 8.76 -0.29
N LEU A 46 -10.04 9.98 -0.37
CA LEU A 46 -11.41 10.31 0.02
C LEU A 46 -12.22 10.70 -1.22
N PRO A 47 -13.53 10.41 -1.27
CA PRO A 47 -14.38 10.81 -2.38
C PRO A 47 -14.26 12.31 -2.69
N ASN A 48 -14.01 12.64 -3.96
CA ASN A 48 -13.94 14.02 -4.47
C ASN A 48 -12.83 14.89 -3.85
N VAL A 49 -11.82 14.30 -3.22
CA VAL A 49 -10.66 15.03 -2.67
C VAL A 49 -9.39 14.55 -3.34
N SER A 50 -8.71 15.45 -4.08
CA SER A 50 -7.36 15.20 -4.57
C SER A 50 -6.36 15.39 -3.44
N THR A 51 -5.66 14.32 -3.06
CA THR A 51 -4.64 14.35 -2.02
C THR A 51 -3.26 14.26 -2.65
N LYS A 52 -2.37 15.20 -2.33
CA LYS A 52 -0.94 15.09 -2.69
C LYS A 52 -0.31 13.98 -1.86
N THR A 53 0.45 13.11 -2.51
CA THR A 53 1.02 11.91 -1.91
C THR A 53 2.48 11.77 -2.25
N TRP A 54 3.17 10.93 -1.48
CA TRP A 54 4.46 10.37 -1.83
C TRP A 54 4.30 8.85 -1.90
N GLY A 55 4.93 8.22 -2.88
CA GLY A 55 4.94 6.77 -3.02
C GLY A 55 6.30 6.25 -3.48
N ILE A 56 6.47 4.94 -3.38
CA ILE A 56 7.70 4.22 -3.74
C ILE A 56 7.37 3.31 -4.93
N ASN A 57 8.00 3.58 -6.07
CA ASN A 57 7.70 2.98 -7.38
C ASN A 57 6.24 3.17 -7.84
N GLN A 58 5.48 4.03 -7.15
CA GLN A 58 4.06 4.28 -7.35
C GLN A 58 3.68 5.69 -6.88
N PRO A 59 2.55 6.26 -7.35
CA PRO A 59 2.15 7.63 -6.99
C PRO A 59 1.60 7.75 -5.55
N PHE A 60 1.21 6.64 -4.93
CA PHE A 60 0.71 6.58 -3.56
C PHE A 60 1.04 5.23 -2.94
N LEU A 61 1.58 5.24 -1.71
CA LEU A 61 2.15 4.07 -1.03
C LEU A 61 3.30 3.41 -1.83
N GLY A 62 3.78 2.29 -1.33
CA GLY A 62 4.79 1.47 -1.99
C GLY A 62 4.18 0.24 -2.66
N VAL A 63 4.99 -0.41 -3.48
CA VAL A 63 4.81 -1.82 -3.86
C VAL A 63 5.00 -2.75 -2.65
N THR A 64 4.50 -3.98 -2.74
CA THR A 64 4.79 -5.05 -1.76
C THR A 64 6.03 -5.80 -2.20
N LEU A 65 7.09 -5.83 -1.39
CA LEU A 65 8.30 -6.58 -1.72
C LEU A 65 8.13 -8.05 -1.35
N ARG A 66 8.51 -8.96 -2.26
CA ARG A 66 8.53 -10.40 -1.98
C ARG A 66 9.95 -10.94 -1.83
N ALA A 67 10.29 -11.32 -0.61
CA ALA A 67 11.50 -12.07 -0.28
C ALA A 67 11.14 -13.42 0.36
N ASN A 68 12.06 -14.38 0.25
CA ASN A 68 11.97 -15.70 0.87
C ASN A 68 12.92 -15.78 2.06
N LYS A 69 12.64 -16.71 2.99
CA LYS A 69 13.56 -17.02 4.08
C LYS A 69 14.93 -17.43 3.53
N GLY A 70 15.98 -16.73 3.95
CA GLY A 70 17.36 -17.00 3.51
C GLY A 70 17.85 -16.14 2.35
N ASP A 71 17.00 -15.25 1.80
CA ASP A 71 17.43 -14.21 0.88
C ASP A 71 18.27 -13.15 1.62
N SER A 72 19.32 -12.65 0.97
CA SER A 72 20.03 -11.42 1.32
C SER A 72 19.38 -10.28 0.54
N VAL A 73 18.72 -9.35 1.22
CA VAL A 73 17.95 -8.27 0.58
C VAL A 73 18.78 -7.00 0.48
N HIS A 74 18.76 -6.37 -0.70
CA HIS A 74 19.46 -5.12 -1.03
C HIS A 74 18.50 -4.11 -1.66
#